data_AF-A0A3L6JK44-F1
#
_entry.id   AF-A0A3L6JK44-F1
#
_cell.length_a   1.000
_cell.length_b   1.000
_cell.length_c   1.000
_cell.angle_alpha   90.00
_cell.angle_beta   90.00
_cell.angle_gamma   90.00
#
_symmetry.space_group_name_H-M   'P 1'
#
loop_
_entity.id
_entity.type
_entity.pdbx_description
1 polymer ?
#
loop_
_entity_poly.entity_id
_entity_poly.type
_entity_poly.pdbx_seq_one_letter_code
_entity_poly.pdbx_strand_id
1 'polypeptide(L)' 'MIVLLTDFGESEYVGVMKGVILSIDSDARIVDLTHSISPQSVREAAWVLLKSYKYFP' A
#
# COMPACT_ATOMS: atom_id res chain seq x y z
N MET A 1 10.64 -5.76 3.59
CA MET A 1 10.05 -4.56 2.97
C MET A 1 8.58 -4.82 2.78
N ILE A 2 7.74 -3.81 3.01
CA ILE A 2 6.28 -3.90 2.90
C ILE A 2 5.85 -2.92 1.81
N VAL A 3 5.17 -3.41 0.78
CA VAL A 3 4.60 -2.57 -0.28
C VAL A 3 3.11 -2.41 -0.03
N LEU A 4 2.61 -1.17 -0.02
CA LEU A 4 1.22 -0.86 0.27
C LEU A 4 0.47 -0.47 -1.00
N LEU A 5 -0.68 -1.12 -1.21
CA LEU A 5 -1.61 -0.87 -2.32
C LEU A 5 -3.02 -0.79 -1.73
N THR A 6 -3.67 0.37 -1.81
CA THR A 6 -5.02 0.56 -1.26
C THR A 6 -5.88 1.47 -2.13
N ASP A 7 -7.17 1.54 -1.83
CA ASP A 7 -8.18 2.45 -2.37
C ASP A 7 -8.55 3.57 -1.37
N PHE A 8 -7.66 3.88 -0.42
CA PHE A 8 -7.93 4.83 0.68
C PHE A 8 -7.90 6.30 0.24
N GLY A 9 -7.36 6.59 -0.94
CA GLY A 9 -7.08 7.93 -1.41
C GLY A 9 -6.05 8.66 -0.54
N GLU A 10 -6.03 9.98 -0.67
CA GLU A 10 -5.29 10.86 0.23
C GLU A 10 -6.12 11.04 1.52
N SER A 11 -5.91 10.14 2.48
CA SER A 11 -6.61 10.15 3.76
C SER A 11 -5.70 9.77 4.92
N GLU A 12 -6.15 10.09 6.14
CA GLU A 12 -5.48 9.75 7.39
C GLU A 12 -5.29 8.24 7.58
N TYR A 13 -6.10 7.41 6.92
CA TYR A 13 -6.01 5.95 7.00
C TYR A 13 -4.63 5.43 6.59
N VAL A 14 -4.01 6.03 5.57
CA VAL A 14 -2.66 5.67 5.13
C VAL A 14 -1.64 5.95 6.23
N GLY A 15 -1.74 7.12 6.86
CA GLY A 15 -0.85 7.54 7.94
C GLY A 15 -0.99 6.65 9.18
N VAL A 16 -2.22 6.39 9.63
CA VAL A 16 -2.49 5.54 10.80
C VAL A 16 -2.01 4.11 10.55
N MET A 17 -2.30 3.53 9.38
CA MET A 17 -1.83 2.18 9.02
C MET A 17 -0.29 2.09 9.10
N LYS A 18 0.43 3.05 8.53
CA LYS A 18 1.89 3.10 8.60
C LYS A 18 2.42 3.28 10.02
N GLY A 19 1.78 4.15 10.80
CA GLY A 19 2.12 4.36 12.21
C GLY A 19 2.00 3.07 13.02
N VAL A 20 0.93 2.28 12.81
CA VAL A 20 0.76 0.97 13.45
C VAL A 20 1.85 0.00 13.00
N ILE A 21 2.16 -0.10 11.70
CA ILE A 21 3.24 -0.96 11.19
C ILE A 21 4.57 -0.60 11.89
N LEU A 22 4.93 0.69 11.92
CA LEU A 22 6.17 1.17 12.53
C LEU A 22 6.19 1.05 14.06
N SER A 23 5.03 0.99 14.71
CA SER A 23 4.95 0.72 16.15
C SER A 23 5.26 -0.74 16.51
N ILE A 24 5.05 -1.67 15.56
CA ILE A 24 5.33 -3.09 15.72
C ILE A 24 6.78 -3.40 15.32
N ASP A 25 7.23 -2.82 14.20
CA ASP A 25 8.61 -2.94 13.70
C ASP A 25 9.08 -1.57 13.21
N SER A 26 9.90 -0.89 14.02
CA SER A 26 10.41 0.45 13.70
C SER A 26 11.39 0.46 12.52
N ASP A 27 11.97 -0.68 12.17
CA ASP A 27 12.92 -0.81 11.06
C ASP A 27 12.23 -1.26 9.75
N ALA A 28 10.91 -1.43 9.77
CA ALA A 28 10.14 -1.82 8.60
C ALA A 28 10.28 -0.82 7.45
N ARG A 29 10.86 -1.26 6.34
CA ARG A 29 10.90 -0.48 5.09
C ARG A 29 9.54 -0.53 4.39
N ILE A 30 8.81 0.57 4.43
CA ILE A 30 7.48 0.73 3.78
C ILE A 30 7.63 1.48 2.46
N VAL A 31 6.99 0.97 1.40
CA VAL A 31 6.91 1.63 0.09
C VAL A 31 5.44 1.69 -0.34
N ASP A 32 4.97 2.88 -0.73
CA ASP A 32 3.64 3.00 -1.31
C ASP A 32 3.71 2.66 -2.80
N LEU A 33 2.92 1.69 -3.23
CA LEU A 33 2.70 1.47 -4.65
C LEU A 33 1.70 2.50 -5.18
N THR A 34 0.53 2.58 -4.54
CA THR A 34 -0.46 3.65 -4.70
C THR A 34 -1.57 3.48 -3.67
N HIS A 35 -2.18 4.59 -3.27
CA HIS A 35 -3.41 4.61 -2.46
C HIS A 35 -4.62 5.10 -3.25
N SER A 36 -4.45 5.31 -4.56
CA SER A 36 -5.44 5.93 -5.44
C SER A 36 -6.20 4.93 -6.30
N ILE A 37 -6.26 3.65 -5.89
CA ILE A 37 -7.16 2.68 -6.55
C ILE A 37 -8.59 3.21 -6.43
N SER A 38 -9.38 3.08 -7.51
CA SER A 38 -10.78 3.49 -7.46
C SER A 38 -11.50 2.79 -6.30
N PRO A 39 -12.35 3.49 -5.53
CA PRO A 39 -13.02 2.92 -4.36
C PRO A 39 -13.64 1.54 -4.68
N GLN A 40 -13.30 0.54 -3.86
CA GLN A 40 -13.76 -0.85 -3.94
C GLN A 40 -13.38 -1.61 -5.23
N SER A 41 -12.51 -1.07 -6.09
CA SER A 41 -12.13 -1.67 -7.36
C SER A 41 -11.05 -2.75 -7.19
N VAL A 42 -11.47 -3.93 -6.75
CA VAL A 42 -10.57 -5.10 -6.58
C VAL A 42 -9.88 -5.49 -7.90
N ARG A 43 -10.58 -5.35 -9.03
CA ARG A 43 -10.03 -5.68 -10.36
C ARG A 43 -8.87 -4.75 -10.73
N GLU A 44 -9.00 -3.46 -10.46
CA GLU A 44 -7.95 -2.48 -10.72
C GLU A 44 -6.74 -2.75 -9.82
N ALA A 45 -6.95 -2.94 -8.51
CA ALA A 45 -5.88 -3.30 -7.58
C ALA A 45 -5.13 -4.57 -8.02
N ALA A 46 -5.87 -5.63 -8.41
CA ALA A 46 -5.27 -6.88 -8.87
C ALA A 46 -4.41 -6.68 -10.12
N TRP A 47 -4.86 -5.87 -11.07
CA TRP A 47 -4.09 -5.52 -12.26
C TRP A 47 -2.81 -4.75 -11.91
N VAL A 48 -2.92 -3.71 -11.09
CA VAL A 48 -1.78 -2.90 -10.64
C VAL A 48 -0.76 -3.76 -9.91
N LEU A 49 -1.21 -4.66 -9.03
CA LEU A 49 -0.34 -5.59 -8.31
C LEU A 49 0.37 -6.56 -9.27
N LEU A 50 -0.37 -7.19 -10.19
CA LEU A 50 0.17 -8.14 -11.17
C LEU A 50 1.25 -7.52 -12.06
N LYS A 51 1.13 -6.23 -12.40
CA LYS A 51 2.11 -5.53 -13.22
C LYS A 51 3.35 -5.09 -12.44
N SER A 52 3.21 -4.86 -11.14
CA SER A 52 4.21 -4.18 -10.32
C SER A 52 5.06 -5.11 -9.46
N TYR A 53 4.51 -6.25 -9.00
CA TYR A 53 5.17 -7.10 -7.99
C TYR A 53 6.61 -7.51 -8.38
N LYS A 54 6.84 -7.79 -9.66
CA LYS A 54 8.14 -8.23 -10.20
C LYS A 54 9.28 -7.21 -10.10
N TYR A 55 8.97 -5.94 -9.81
CA TYR A 55 9.99 -4.88 -9.64
C TYR A 55 10.45 -4.73 -8.20
N PHE A 56 9.82 -5.43 -7.27
CA PHE A 56 10.21 -5.46 -5.87
C PHE A 56 10.97 -6.78 -5.59
N PRO A 57 12.04 -6.73 -4.75
CA PRO A 57 12.78 -7.92 -4.33
C PRO A 57 11.94 -8.93 -3.56
#